data_AF-A0A7Y3MB86-F1
#
_entry.id   AF-A0A7Y3MB86-F1
#
_cell.length_a   1.000
_cell.length_b   1.000
_cell.length_c   1.000
_cell.angle_alpha   90.00
_cell.angle_beta   90.00
_cell.angle_gamma   90.00
#
_symmetry.space_group_name_H-M   'P 1'
#
loop_
_entity.id
_entity.type
_entity.pdbx_description
1 polymer ?
#
loop_
_entity_poly.entity_id
_entity_poly.type
_entity_poly.pdbx_seq_one_letter_code
_entity_poly.pdbx_strand_id
1 'polypeptide(L)'
;MTQLNVKLELVIVTVVCLYASTLSLSLTTWLLLSIALSVVLIAELFNTAIEVTCDLISLKYDINIKIIKDVAAGAVLIAAFSAFCIIIIILLTSKNGGI
;
A
#
# COMPACT_ATOMS: atom_id res chain seq x y z
N MET A 1 10.51 4.60 -11.06
CA MET A 1 9.36 3.94 -11.70
C MET A 1 8.37 5.00 -12.18
N THR A 2 7.85 4.84 -13.39
CA THR A 2 6.86 5.72 -14.04
C THR A 2 5.50 5.60 -13.35
N GLN A 3 4.98 6.69 -12.75
CA GLN A 3 3.58 7.18 -12.55
C GLN A 3 2.35 6.23 -12.50
N LEU A 4 2.42 4.99 -12.98
CA LEU A 4 1.34 4.03 -13.15
C LEU A 4 1.08 3.21 -11.87
N ASN A 5 2.13 2.82 -11.13
CA ASN A 5 1.98 1.99 -9.92
C ASN A 5 1.22 2.75 -8.82
N VAL A 6 1.65 3.98 -8.50
CA VAL A 6 0.96 4.89 -7.56
C VAL A 6 -0.51 5.11 -7.94
N LYS A 7 -0.82 5.28 -9.24
CA LYS A 7 -2.21 5.49 -9.69
C LYS A 7 -3.04 4.22 -9.54
N LEU A 8 -2.47 3.06 -9.81
CA LEU A 8 -3.16 1.78 -9.69
C LEU A 8 -3.42 1.44 -8.22
N GLU A 9 -2.46 1.70 -7.35
CA GLU A 9 -2.58 1.54 -5.90
C GLU A 9 -3.64 2.51 -5.34
N LEU A 10 -3.62 3.78 -5.76
CA LEU A 10 -4.64 4.77 -5.39
C LEU A 10 -6.05 4.37 -5.87
N VAL A 11 -6.17 3.81 -7.07
CA VAL A 11 -7.44 3.28 -7.59
C VAL A 11 -7.92 2.09 -6.76
N ILE A 12 -7.02 1.15 -6.41
CA ILE A 12 -7.37 0.00 -5.56
C ILE A 12 -7.84 0.49 -4.18
N VAL A 13 -7.12 1.42 -3.55
CA VAL A 13 -7.50 2.04 -2.27
C VAL A 13 -8.88 2.70 -2.37
N THR A 14 -9.14 3.43 -3.44
CA THR A 14 -10.41 4.12 -3.66
C THR A 14 -11.57 3.13 -3.84
N VAL A 15 -11.36 2.07 -4.62
CA VAL A 15 -12.36 1.01 -4.83
C VAL A 15 -12.64 0.25 -3.54
N VAL A 16 -11.61 -0.05 -2.74
CA VAL A 16 -11.76 -0.71 -1.43
C VAL A 16 -12.53 0.16 -0.46
N CYS A 17 -12.23 1.46 -0.37
CA CYS A 17 -12.97 2.40 0.48
C CYS A 17 -14.44 2.55 0.05
N LEU A 18 -14.71 2.63 -1.24
CA LEU A 18 -16.08 2.69 -1.78
C LEU A 18 -16.86 1.40 -1.54
N TYR A 19 -16.20 0.25 -1.62
CA TYR A 19 -16.85 -1.02 -1.29
C TYR A 19 -17.10 -1.13 0.23
N ALA A 20 -16.11 -0.79 1.05
CA ALA A 20 -16.23 -0.79 2.50
C ALA A 20 -17.32 0.16 3.03
N SER A 21 -17.56 1.30 2.37
CA SER A 21 -18.64 2.23 2.76
C SER A 21 -20.05 1.69 2.52
N THR A 22 -20.20 0.63 1.71
CA THR A 22 -21.48 -0.06 1.54
C THR A 22 -21.77 -1.07 2.64
N LEU A 23 -20.77 -1.45 3.44
CA LEU A 23 -20.94 -2.28 4.63
C LEU A 23 -21.15 -1.36 5.85
N SER A 24 -22.12 -1.68 6.70
CA SER A 24 -22.38 -0.95 7.97
C SER A 24 -21.27 -1.25 8.99
N LEU A 25 -20.05 -0.79 8.73
CA LEU A 25 -18.87 -1.12 9.52
C LEU A 25 -18.77 -0.31 10.81
N SER A 26 -18.29 -0.95 11.87
CA SER A 26 -17.97 -0.31 13.15
C SER A 26 -16.84 0.73 13.03
N LEU A 27 -16.77 1.66 13.99
CA LEU A 27 -15.71 2.69 14.04
C LEU A 27 -14.31 2.05 14.14
N THR A 28 -14.18 0.93 14.85
CA THR A 28 -12.93 0.16 14.97
C THR A 28 -12.46 -0.37 13.62
N THR A 29 -13.39 -0.82 12.78
CA THR A 29 -13.10 -1.31 11.44
C THR A 29 -12.58 -0.20 10.54
N TRP A 30 -13.17 0.99 10.62
CA TRP A 30 -12.70 2.18 9.91
C TRP A 30 -11.29 2.60 10.35
N LEU A 31 -10.98 2.51 11.65
CA LEU A 31 -9.62 2.78 12.16
C LEU A 31 -8.59 1.79 11.60
N LEU A 32 -8.90 0.48 11.63
CA LEU A 32 -8.02 -0.55 11.07
C LEU A 32 -7.80 -0.36 9.57
N LEU A 33 -8.85 -0.06 8.83
CA LEU A 33 -8.77 0.23 7.40
C LEU A 33 -7.89 1.46 7.15
N SER A 34 -8.11 2.55 7.88
CA SER A 34 -7.32 3.79 7.75
C SER A 34 -5.84 3.56 8.04
N ILE A 35 -5.50 2.77 9.06
CA ILE A 35 -4.12 2.43 9.40
C ILE A 35 -3.48 1.60 8.29
N ALA A 36 -4.18 0.56 7.81
CA ALA A 36 -3.68 -0.30 6.74
C ALA A 36 -3.34 0.49 5.47
N LEU A 37 -4.23 1.39 5.06
CA LEU A 37 -4.02 2.25 3.89
C LEU A 37 -2.88 3.24 4.10
N SER A 38 -2.76 3.81 5.31
CA SER A 38 -1.68 4.74 5.64
C SER A 38 -0.30 4.07 5.55
N VAL A 39 -0.18 2.81 5.99
CA VAL A 39 1.09 2.06 5.90
C VAL A 39 1.51 1.84 4.45
N VAL A 40 0.57 1.49 3.56
CA VAL A 40 0.84 1.35 2.12
C VAL A 40 1.33 2.67 1.51
N LEU A 41 0.63 3.77 1.79
CA LEU A 41 1.01 5.09 1.29
C LEU A 41 2.40 5.52 1.80
N ILE A 42 2.70 5.27 3.07
CA ILE A 42 4.02 5.58 3.64
C ILE A 42 5.10 4.77 2.93
N ALA A 43 4.88 3.46 2.72
CA ALA A 43 5.83 2.61 2.01
C ALA A 43 6.09 3.10 0.58
N GLU A 44 5.05 3.50 -0.15
CA GLU A 44 5.18 4.02 -1.52
C GLU A 44 5.89 5.38 -1.58
N LEU A 45 5.67 6.26 -0.59
CA LEU A 45 6.43 7.50 -0.44
C LEU A 45 7.92 7.23 -0.18
N PHE A 46 8.24 6.27 0.68
CA PHE A 46 9.63 5.86 0.91
C PHE A 46 10.26 5.27 -0.34
N ASN A 47 9.55 4.40 -1.06
CA ASN A 47 10.02 3.84 -2.33
C ASN A 47 10.35 4.96 -3.34
N THR A 48 9.45 5.92 -3.50
CA THR A 48 9.67 7.09 -4.37
C THR A 48 10.88 7.92 -3.92
N ALA A 49 11.01 8.20 -2.61
CA ALA A 49 12.14 8.96 -2.08
C ALA A 49 13.48 8.24 -2.33
N ILE A 50 13.52 6.93 -2.17
CA ILE A 50 14.70 6.10 -2.45
C ILE A 50 15.02 6.10 -3.94
N GLU A 51 14.02 5.94 -4.82
CA GLU A 51 14.22 6.01 -6.27
C GLU A 51 14.82 7.34 -6.70
N VAL A 52 14.24 8.46 -6.26
CA VAL A 52 14.73 9.81 -6.58
C VAL A 52 16.14 10.01 -6.06
N THR A 53 16.43 9.59 -4.82
CA THR A 53 17.78 9.68 -4.25
C THR A 53 18.79 8.88 -5.07
N CYS A 54 18.44 7.66 -5.48
CA CYS A 54 19.30 6.84 -6.31
C CYS A 54 19.55 7.44 -7.70
N ASP A 55 18.51 8.01 -8.32
CA ASP A 55 18.61 8.67 -9.64
C ASP A 55 19.49 9.93 -9.58
N LEU A 56 19.52 10.63 -8.44
CA LEU A 56 20.41 11.77 -8.21
C LEU A 56 21.87 11.36 -7.98
N ILE A 57 22.13 10.19 -7.37
CA ILE A 57 23.48 9.72 -7.05
C ILE A 57 24.20 9.21 -8.31
N SER A 58 23.53 8.45 -9.17
CA SER A 58 24.14 7.91 -10.39
C SER A 58 23.17 7.85 -11.56
N LEU A 59 23.57 8.48 -12.67
CA LEU A 59 22.88 8.38 -13.96
C LEU A 59 23.30 7.14 -14.75
N LYS A 60 24.33 6.40 -14.30
CA LYS A 60 24.79 5.16 -14.92
C LYS A 60 24.26 3.96 -14.14
N TYR A 61 24.00 2.87 -14.87
CA TYR A 61 23.56 1.61 -14.29
C TYR A 61 24.57 1.11 -13.24
N ASP A 62 24.10 0.96 -12.00
CA ASP A 62 24.85 0.43 -10.87
C ASP A 62 24.04 -0.71 -10.23
N ILE A 63 24.70 -1.85 -10.02
CA ILE A 63 24.07 -3.05 -9.44
C ILE A 63 23.59 -2.81 -8.01
N ASN A 64 24.29 -1.98 -7.23
CA ASN A 64 23.92 -1.65 -5.87
C ASN A 64 22.65 -0.80 -5.85
N ILE A 65 22.53 0.17 -6.76
CA ILE A 65 21.32 0.98 -6.92
C ILE A 65 20.14 0.11 -7.30
N LYS A 66 20.35 -0.88 -8.18
CA LYS A 66 19.31 -1.84 -8.52
C LYS A 66 18.82 -2.60 -7.29
N ILE A 67 19.73 -3.13 -6.47
CA ILE A 67 19.37 -3.85 -5.24
C ILE A 67 18.60 -2.93 -4.28
N ILE A 68 19.04 -1.69 -4.09
CA ILE A 68 18.35 -0.72 -3.23
C ILE A 68 16.91 -0.47 -3.70
N LYS A 69 16.72 -0.27 -5.01
CA LYS A 69 15.40 -0.08 -5.61
C LYS A 69 14.52 -1.32 -5.49
N ASP A 70 15.08 -2.51 -5.70
CA ASP A 70 14.36 -3.78 -5.57
C ASP A 70 13.90 -4.02 -4.11
N VAL A 71 14.73 -3.67 -3.12
CA VAL A 71 14.36 -3.74 -1.70
C VAL A 71 13.24 -2.75 -1.37
N ALA A 72 13.32 -1.52 -1.88
CA ALA A 72 12.29 -0.51 -1.68
C ALA A 72 10.93 -0.94 -2.27
N ALA A 73 10.92 -1.49 -3.49
CA ALA A 73 9.73 -2.07 -4.09
C ALA A 73 9.21 -3.30 -3.31
N GLY A 74 10.11 -4.12 -2.75
CA GLY A 74 9.74 -5.22 -1.87
C GLY A 74 9.01 -4.77 -0.60
N ALA A 75 9.41 -3.64 0.00
CA ALA A 75 8.74 -3.08 1.17
C ALA A 75 7.29 -2.65 0.86
N VAL A 76 7.06 -2.03 -0.30
CA VAL A 76 5.72 -1.68 -0.80
C VAL A 76 4.86 -2.92 -0.96
N LEU A 77 5.40 -3.98 -1.57
CA LEU A 77 4.68 -5.24 -1.76
C LEU A 77 4.23 -5.86 -0.43
N ILE A 78 5.09 -5.84 0.59
CA ILE A 78 4.76 -6.35 1.93
C ILE A 78 3.65 -5.49 2.57
N ALA A 79 3.74 -4.16 2.47
CA ALA A 79 2.72 -3.27 2.98
C ALA A 79 1.36 -3.51 2.30
N ALA A 80 1.34 -3.59 0.95
CA ALA A 80 0.14 -3.86 0.18
C ALA A 80 -0.47 -5.23 0.51
N PHE A 81 0.35 -6.26 0.66
CA PHE A 81 -0.10 -7.59 1.08
C PHE A 81 -0.70 -7.59 2.49
N SER A 82 -0.11 -6.82 3.42
CA SER A 82 -0.66 -6.67 4.77
C SER A 82 -2.05 -6.00 4.75
N ALA A 83 -2.21 -4.95 3.95
CA ALA A 83 -3.50 -4.27 3.79
C ALA A 83 -4.55 -5.19 3.17
N PHE A 84 -4.18 -5.97 2.16
CA PHE A 84 -5.04 -6.99 1.56
C PHE A 84 -5.53 -8.02 2.59
N CYS A 85 -4.64 -8.55 3.42
CA CYS A 85 -5.00 -9.47 4.50
C CYS A 85 -5.99 -8.84 5.49
N ILE A 86 -5.75 -7.60 5.91
CA ILE A 86 -6.64 -6.86 6.84
C ILE A 86 -8.03 -6.70 6.23
N ILE A 87 -8.12 -6.31 4.96
CA ILE A 87 -9.40 -6.16 4.25
C ILE A 87 -10.17 -7.47 4.20
N ILE A 88 -9.51 -8.60 3.89
CA ILE A 88 -10.15 -9.92 3.89
C ILE A 88 -10.71 -10.27 5.27
N ILE A 89 -9.93 -10.05 6.33
CA ILE A 89 -10.36 -10.33 7.71
C ILE A 89 -11.60 -9.49 8.05
N ILE A 90 -11.59 -8.19 7.72
CA ILE A 90 -12.73 -7.30 7.93
C ILE A 90 -13.98 -7.81 7.19
N LEU A 91 -13.84 -8.21 5.93
CA LEU A 91 -14.96 -8.70 5.12
C LEU A 91 -15.54 -10.02 5.67
N LEU A 92 -14.68 -10.95 6.10
CA LEU A 92 -15.11 -12.21 6.69
C LEU A 92 -15.83 -11.99 8.04
N THR A 93 -15.29 -11.13 8.89
CA THR A 93 -15.87 -10.79 10.20
C THR A 93 -17.21 -10.07 10.05
N SER A 94 -17.31 -9.10 9.14
CA SER A 94 -18.56 -8.38 8.86
C SER A 94 -19.68 -9.30 8.37
N LYS A 95 -19.34 -10.31 7.54
CA LYS A 95 -20.32 -11.30 7.06
C LYS A 95 -20.83 -12.25 8.16
N ASN A 96 -20.02 -12.48 9.20
CA ASN A 96 -20.35 -13.39 10.30
C ASN A 96 -21.12 -12.73 11.46
N GLY A 97 -21.51 -11.46 11.36
CA GLY A 97 -22.22 -10.74 12.42
C GLY A 97 -21.39 -10.51 13.68
N GLY A 98 -20.07 -10.67 13.60
CA GLY A 98 -19.14 -10.31 14.67
C GLY A 98 -18.68 -8.88 14.47
N ILE A 99 -18.98 -8.03 15.46
CA ILE A 99 -18.73 -6.57 15.53
C ILE A 99 -19.76 -5.71 14.78
#